data_AF-A0A0P7T8S8-F1
#
_entry.id   AF-A0A0P7T8S8-F1
#
_cell.length_a   1.000
_cell.length_b   1.000
_cell.length_c   1.000
_cell.angle_alpha   90.00
_cell.angle_beta   90.00
_cell.angle_gamma   90.00
#
_symmetry.space_group_name_H-M   'P 1'
#
loop_
_entity.id
_entity.type
_entity.pdbx_description
1 polymer ?
#
loop_
_entity_poly.entity_id
_entity_poly.type
_entity_poly.pdbx_seq_one_letter_code
_entity_poly.pdbx_strand_id
1 'polypeptide(L)'
;MSYLLYPPQEICHFPQFIVDGATRMDVCQGELNDCWFLSAVASLSLYESLMERVVPHGQSFQEGYTGCFVFQFWQYGEWQKVKIDDFLPTIDGQLVYLKSSVKEEFWSSLLEKAYAKLKGGYQALNMGFPHEAMVDMTGGVTEMFSFTDLPRDAGHFLRNLLKKGALINCANVQGPVGKRNKFGILFKHAYSVTKFERFRTVSGEVVELVRVHNPWGKAEWEGPWSDINGPEWNQVSAEQQQRVGRVRQEDGEFWMALTDFCRNFDQMEVCHLTESGMGAVKPWECALHHGSWVYNFTAGGPPGGAKYWQNPQFHLTLLEEDDDPSDPEQTCTFLVAVMQKHQRLSGIQLAINVHVYQARPDQHYLTYLDLNLRRPLISLDYYSPYREVVIRGRLPPGHYIIIPSTFEANQEGEFILRVLTEKGNISMFSQKPNTDDNAPTQVNRSEC
;
A
#
# COMPACT_ATOMS: atom_id res chain seq x y z
N MET A 1 -21.21 -9.82 -28.63
CA MET A 1 -21.95 -9.04 -27.63
C MET A 1 -21.52 -7.58 -27.78
N SER A 2 -22.46 -6.65 -27.83
CA SER A 2 -22.18 -5.22 -27.91
C SER A 2 -22.22 -4.62 -26.50
N TYR A 3 -21.16 -3.93 -26.11
CA TYR A 3 -21.17 -3.12 -24.90
C TYR A 3 -22.07 -1.90 -25.11
N LEU A 4 -23.03 -1.72 -24.20
CA LEU A 4 -23.89 -0.54 -24.15
C LEU A 4 -23.66 0.18 -22.84
N LEU A 5 -23.75 1.51 -22.87
CA LEU A 5 -23.61 2.36 -21.69
C LEU A 5 -25.01 2.75 -21.22
N TYR A 6 -25.39 2.31 -20.02
CA TYR A 6 -26.69 2.64 -19.44
C TYR A 6 -26.52 3.31 -18.08
N PRO A 7 -27.34 4.32 -17.75
CA PRO A 7 -27.40 4.86 -16.41
C PRO A 7 -28.16 3.88 -15.49
N PRO A 8 -27.95 3.92 -14.16
CA PRO A 8 -28.56 2.98 -13.22
C PRO A 8 -30.09 2.93 -13.26
N GLN A 9 -30.76 4.03 -13.64
CA GLN A 9 -32.20 4.13 -13.81
C GLN A 9 -32.75 3.28 -14.97
N GLU A 10 -31.91 2.95 -15.96
CA GLU A 10 -32.27 2.03 -17.05
C GLU A 10 -31.92 0.57 -16.72
N ILE A 11 -31.11 0.35 -15.69
CA ILE A 11 -30.68 -0.98 -15.23
C ILE A 11 -31.61 -1.53 -14.15
N CYS A 12 -32.08 -0.66 -13.23
CA CYS A 12 -32.98 -1.04 -12.15
C CYS A 12 -34.01 0.06 -11.84
N HIS A 13 -35.14 -0.32 -11.24
CA HIS A 13 -36.26 0.59 -11.00
C HIS A 13 -35.99 1.63 -9.90
N PHE A 14 -35.15 1.31 -8.91
CA PHE A 14 -34.91 2.19 -7.77
C PHE A 14 -33.43 2.17 -7.37
N PRO A 15 -32.55 2.78 -8.19
CA PRO A 15 -31.11 2.77 -7.93
C PRO A 15 -30.80 3.55 -6.65
N GLN A 16 -29.89 3.02 -5.85
CA GLN A 16 -29.37 3.57 -4.62
C GLN A 16 -27.87 3.75 -4.78
N PHE A 17 -27.34 4.84 -4.22
CA PHE A 17 -25.91 5.05 -4.27
C PHE A 17 -25.23 4.05 -3.34
N ILE A 18 -25.62 4.07 -2.06
CA ILE A 18 -25.18 3.16 -1.01
C ILE A 18 -26.42 2.61 -0.31
N VAL A 19 -26.43 1.31 0.02
CA VAL A 19 -27.49 0.63 0.80
C VAL A 19 -26.86 0.09 2.08
N ASP A 20 -27.30 0.58 3.24
CA ASP A 20 -26.81 0.14 4.56
C ASP A 20 -25.29 0.30 4.80
N GLY A 21 -24.68 1.28 4.15
CA GLY A 21 -23.26 1.64 4.28
C GLY A 21 -22.39 1.06 3.16
N ALA A 22 -21.23 1.66 2.90
CA ALA A 22 -20.31 1.17 1.87
C ALA A 22 -19.50 0.01 2.44
N THR A 23 -19.95 -1.22 2.22
CA THR A 23 -19.38 -2.42 2.80
C THR A 23 -18.64 -3.25 1.76
N ARG A 24 -17.82 -4.19 2.24
CA ARG A 24 -17.14 -5.17 1.37
C ARG A 24 -18.10 -6.04 0.55
N MET A 25 -19.35 -6.22 0.98
CA MET A 25 -20.34 -7.07 0.28
C MET A 25 -20.78 -6.47 -1.06
N ASP A 26 -20.42 -5.20 -1.27
CA ASP A 26 -20.78 -4.41 -2.44
C ASP A 26 -19.70 -4.50 -3.53
N VAL A 27 -18.64 -5.28 -3.27
CA VAL A 27 -17.43 -5.39 -4.12
C VAL A 27 -17.37 -6.79 -4.75
N CYS A 28 -18.20 -7.04 -5.76
CA CYS A 28 -18.17 -8.28 -6.54
C CYS A 28 -17.43 -8.05 -7.87
N GLN A 29 -16.43 -8.90 -8.16
CA GLN A 29 -15.67 -8.83 -9.41
C GLN A 29 -16.52 -9.16 -10.63
N GLY A 30 -16.38 -8.34 -11.68
CA GLY A 30 -16.91 -8.58 -13.01
C GLY A 30 -15.91 -9.25 -13.95
N GLU A 31 -15.97 -8.92 -15.24
CA GLU A 31 -15.12 -9.52 -16.28
C GLU A 31 -13.72 -8.90 -16.40
N LEU A 32 -13.43 -7.81 -15.66
CA LEU A 32 -12.12 -7.16 -15.67
C LEU A 32 -11.13 -7.86 -14.73
N ASN A 33 -9.85 -7.95 -15.13
CA ASN A 33 -8.79 -8.51 -14.27
C ASN A 33 -8.20 -7.44 -13.35
N ASP A 34 -9.04 -6.78 -12.58
CA ASP A 34 -8.69 -5.72 -11.64
C ASP A 34 -8.93 -6.13 -10.17
N CYS A 35 -8.90 -7.43 -9.88
CA CYS A 35 -9.01 -7.98 -8.51
C CYS A 35 -8.05 -7.33 -7.50
N TRP A 36 -6.93 -6.79 -7.98
CA TRP A 36 -5.99 -5.98 -7.20
C TRP A 36 -6.61 -4.69 -6.66
N PHE A 37 -7.45 -4.01 -7.45
CA PHE A 37 -8.18 -2.82 -7.04
C PHE A 37 -9.31 -3.20 -6.07
N LEU A 38 -10.11 -4.22 -6.40
CA LEU A 38 -11.22 -4.67 -5.57
C LEU A 38 -10.77 -5.09 -4.17
N SER A 39 -9.65 -5.80 -4.07
CA SER A 39 -9.11 -6.20 -2.77
C SER A 39 -8.72 -4.99 -1.91
N ALA A 40 -8.15 -3.94 -2.51
CA ALA A 40 -7.88 -2.70 -1.79
C ALA A 40 -9.18 -1.98 -1.37
N VAL A 41 -10.22 -1.95 -2.21
CA VAL A 41 -11.52 -1.34 -1.86
C VAL A 41 -12.18 -2.11 -0.71
N ALA A 42 -12.18 -3.44 -0.76
CA ALA A 42 -12.72 -4.27 0.29
C ALA A 42 -11.96 -4.09 1.62
N SER A 43 -10.63 -4.01 1.60
CA SER A 43 -9.83 -3.69 2.79
C SER A 43 -10.16 -2.30 3.34
N LEU A 44 -10.35 -1.30 2.48
CA LEU A 44 -10.71 0.05 2.89
C LEU A 44 -12.10 0.13 3.51
N SER A 45 -13.05 -0.67 3.02
CA SER A 45 -14.45 -0.71 3.50
C SER A 45 -14.59 -1.11 4.98
N LEU A 46 -13.54 -1.70 5.56
CA LEU A 46 -13.47 -1.99 6.99
C LEU A 46 -13.24 -0.73 7.84
N TYR A 47 -12.92 0.40 7.21
CA TYR A 47 -12.52 1.65 7.84
C TYR A 47 -13.34 2.81 7.28
N GLU A 48 -14.48 3.08 7.92
CA GLU A 48 -15.47 4.08 7.48
C GLU A 48 -14.83 5.44 7.16
N SER A 49 -13.98 5.97 8.03
CA SER A 49 -13.36 7.29 7.81
C SER A 49 -12.45 7.36 6.58
N LEU A 50 -11.80 6.25 6.22
CA LEU A 50 -11.01 6.19 4.99
C LEU A 50 -11.92 6.06 3.76
N MET A 51 -12.99 5.27 3.87
CA MET A 51 -14.00 5.17 2.82
C MET A 51 -14.67 6.50 2.54
N GLU A 52 -15.06 7.27 3.56
CA GLU A 52 -15.69 8.58 3.41
C GLU A 52 -14.83 9.58 2.65
N ARG A 53 -13.50 9.45 2.76
CA ARG A 53 -12.57 10.28 2.01
C ARG A 53 -12.60 9.96 0.52
N VAL A 54 -12.63 8.68 0.17
CA VAL A 54 -12.64 8.18 -1.21
C VAL A 54 -14.02 8.32 -1.85
N VAL A 55 -15.06 8.03 -1.08
CA VAL A 55 -16.49 8.05 -1.45
C VAL A 55 -17.20 9.08 -0.57
N PRO A 56 -17.21 10.37 -0.97
CA PRO A 56 -17.84 11.43 -0.19
C PRO A 56 -19.34 11.21 0.04
N HIS A 57 -19.80 11.56 1.24
CA HIS A 57 -21.21 11.58 1.62
C HIS A 57 -22.05 12.56 0.79
N GLY A 58 -23.38 12.37 0.83
CA GLY A 58 -24.36 13.29 0.23
C GLY A 58 -24.62 13.05 -1.26
N GLN A 59 -24.12 11.94 -1.82
CA GLN A 59 -24.42 11.52 -3.19
C GLN A 59 -25.63 10.59 -3.19
N SER A 60 -26.60 10.83 -4.09
CA SER A 60 -27.85 10.07 -4.18
C SER A 60 -28.38 10.04 -5.61
N PHE A 61 -29.14 8.98 -5.93
CA PHE A 61 -29.95 8.92 -7.16
C PHE A 61 -31.35 9.53 -6.99
N GLN A 62 -31.73 9.90 -5.77
CA GLN A 62 -33.01 10.51 -5.46
C GLN A 62 -32.85 12.01 -5.20
N GLU A 63 -32.19 12.37 -4.10
CA GLU A 63 -32.08 13.75 -3.66
C GLU A 63 -30.89 14.44 -4.33
N GLY A 64 -31.13 15.57 -4.99
CA GLY A 64 -30.06 16.34 -5.64
C GLY A 64 -29.39 15.63 -6.83
N TYR A 65 -30.02 14.59 -7.39
CA TYR A 65 -29.48 13.83 -8.50
C TYR A 65 -29.29 14.68 -9.77
N THR A 66 -28.07 14.63 -10.33
CA THR A 66 -27.69 15.36 -11.55
C THR A 66 -27.05 14.47 -12.61
N GLY A 67 -27.06 13.14 -12.41
CA GLY A 67 -26.31 12.19 -13.25
C GLY A 67 -24.79 12.29 -13.08
N CYS A 68 -24.30 12.95 -12.02
CA CYS A 68 -22.89 13.21 -11.77
C CYS A 68 -22.49 12.80 -10.36
N PHE A 69 -21.40 12.04 -10.25
CA PHE A 69 -20.83 11.53 -9.01
C PHE A 69 -19.37 11.94 -8.87
N VAL A 70 -18.89 12.05 -7.64
CA VAL A 70 -17.55 12.52 -7.30
C VAL A 70 -16.88 11.53 -6.36
N PHE A 71 -15.64 11.19 -6.67
CA PHE A 71 -14.76 10.37 -5.83
C PHE A 71 -13.46 11.12 -5.58
N GLN A 72 -12.68 10.70 -4.59
CA GLN A 72 -11.35 11.28 -4.34
C GLN A 72 -10.29 10.19 -4.31
N PHE A 73 -9.18 10.46 -4.98
CA PHE A 73 -8.01 9.59 -4.96
C PHE A 73 -6.78 10.42 -4.67
N TRP A 74 -5.90 9.89 -3.83
CA TRP A 74 -4.60 10.45 -3.61
C TRP A 74 -3.71 10.20 -4.82
N GLN A 75 -3.12 11.23 -5.40
CA GLN A 75 -2.15 11.14 -6.48
C GLN A 75 -0.95 12.02 -6.15
N TYR A 76 0.20 11.37 -5.97
CA TYR A 76 1.51 12.02 -5.87
C TYR A 76 1.62 13.12 -4.82
N GLY A 77 0.94 12.98 -3.68
CA GLY A 77 0.96 13.95 -2.58
C GLY A 77 -0.33 14.73 -2.40
N GLU A 78 -1.25 14.67 -3.38
CA GLU A 78 -2.46 15.49 -3.38
C GLU A 78 -3.73 14.65 -3.58
N TRP A 79 -4.79 15.03 -2.88
CA TRP A 79 -6.12 14.44 -3.07
C TRP A 79 -6.83 15.09 -4.25
N GLN A 80 -7.10 14.29 -5.29
CA GLN A 80 -7.74 14.74 -6.52
C GLN A 80 -9.20 14.27 -6.57
N LYS A 81 -10.11 15.22 -6.83
CA LYS A 81 -11.53 14.93 -7.05
C LYS A 81 -11.74 14.47 -8.49
N VAL A 82 -12.28 13.28 -8.66
CA VAL A 82 -12.65 12.72 -9.96
C VAL A 82 -14.17 12.74 -10.09
N LYS A 83 -14.67 13.57 -11.01
CA LYS A 83 -16.09 13.62 -11.35
C LYS A 83 -16.39 12.70 -12.53
N ILE A 84 -17.46 11.95 -12.47
CA ILE A 84 -17.93 11.07 -13.54
C ILE A 84 -19.44 11.23 -13.74
N ASP A 85 -19.91 10.98 -14.95
CA ASP A 85 -21.32 10.64 -15.16
C ASP A 85 -21.60 9.20 -14.67
N ASP A 86 -22.86 8.78 -14.64
CA ASP A 86 -23.29 7.47 -14.13
C ASP A 86 -23.52 6.39 -15.21
N PHE A 87 -23.18 6.65 -16.47
CA PHE A 87 -23.32 5.63 -17.52
C PHE A 87 -22.33 4.48 -17.33
N LEU A 88 -22.82 3.28 -17.06
CA LEU A 88 -22.00 2.10 -16.77
C LEU A 88 -21.98 1.11 -17.95
N PRO A 89 -20.85 0.42 -18.20
CA PRO A 89 -20.77 -0.64 -19.21
C PRO A 89 -21.66 -1.85 -18.88
N THR A 90 -22.52 -2.20 -19.83
CA THR A 90 -23.46 -3.32 -19.74
C THR A 90 -23.40 -4.24 -20.96
N ILE A 91 -23.73 -5.51 -20.73
CA ILE A 91 -24.08 -6.50 -21.77
C ILE A 91 -25.46 -7.04 -21.39
N ASP A 92 -26.40 -7.02 -22.33
CA ASP A 92 -27.78 -7.48 -22.13
C ASP A 92 -28.47 -6.84 -20.90
N GLY A 93 -28.17 -5.55 -20.65
CA GLY A 93 -28.71 -4.79 -19.52
C GLY A 93 -28.11 -5.15 -18.16
N GLN A 94 -27.03 -5.94 -18.10
CA GLN A 94 -26.33 -6.33 -16.88
C GLN A 94 -24.95 -5.68 -16.82
N LEU A 95 -24.55 -5.20 -15.62
CA LEU A 95 -23.21 -4.67 -15.38
C LEU A 95 -22.14 -5.73 -15.64
N VAL A 96 -21.14 -5.34 -16.44
CA VAL A 96 -20.03 -6.23 -16.87
C VAL A 96 -18.87 -6.22 -15.89
N TYR A 97 -18.58 -5.07 -15.28
CA TYR A 97 -17.45 -4.90 -14.37
C TYR A 97 -17.87 -4.99 -12.90
N LEU A 98 -17.20 -4.27 -12.00
CA LEU A 98 -17.47 -4.32 -10.57
C LEU A 98 -18.94 -3.99 -10.28
N LYS A 99 -19.57 -4.76 -9.38
CA LYS A 99 -20.97 -4.56 -8.97
C LYS A 99 -21.22 -4.99 -7.53
N SER A 100 -22.28 -4.46 -6.93
CA SER A 100 -22.78 -4.94 -5.64
C SER A 100 -23.54 -6.26 -5.78
N SER A 101 -23.59 -7.01 -4.68
CA SER A 101 -24.50 -8.15 -4.54
C SER A 101 -25.97 -7.69 -4.39
N VAL A 102 -26.18 -6.46 -3.91
CA VAL A 102 -27.46 -5.76 -3.91
C VAL A 102 -27.69 -5.12 -5.27
N LYS A 103 -28.76 -5.50 -5.97
CA LYS A 103 -28.98 -5.10 -7.37
C LYS A 103 -29.26 -3.60 -7.53
N GLU A 104 -29.79 -3.00 -6.48
CA GLU A 104 -30.14 -1.59 -6.42
C GLU A 104 -28.94 -0.70 -6.09
N GLU A 105 -27.77 -1.23 -5.73
CA GLU A 105 -26.63 -0.43 -5.24
C GLU A 105 -25.51 -0.24 -6.27
N PHE A 106 -24.99 0.98 -6.41
CA PHE A 106 -24.07 1.35 -7.51
C PHE A 106 -22.79 2.10 -7.11
N TRP A 107 -22.54 2.45 -5.84
CA TRP A 107 -21.35 3.23 -5.46
C TRP A 107 -20.05 2.56 -5.91
N SER A 108 -19.98 1.23 -5.80
CA SER A 108 -18.78 0.45 -6.05
C SER A 108 -18.47 0.39 -7.56
N SER A 109 -19.49 0.20 -8.40
CA SER A 109 -19.38 0.28 -9.87
C SER A 109 -18.94 1.68 -10.34
N LEU A 110 -19.49 2.72 -9.72
CA LEU A 110 -19.14 4.11 -10.01
C LEU A 110 -17.73 4.45 -9.53
N LEU A 111 -17.30 3.91 -8.39
CA LEU A 111 -15.94 4.07 -7.87
C LEU A 111 -14.91 3.47 -8.84
N GLU A 112 -15.15 2.25 -9.33
CA GLU A 112 -14.31 1.61 -10.34
C GLU A 112 -14.24 2.45 -11.62
N LYS A 113 -15.37 3.00 -12.08
CA LYS A 113 -15.41 3.91 -13.23
C LYS A 113 -14.58 5.18 -13.00
N ALA A 114 -14.66 5.77 -11.82
CA ALA A 114 -13.89 6.96 -11.47
C ALA A 114 -12.38 6.65 -11.45
N TYR A 115 -12.01 5.51 -10.89
CA TYR A 115 -10.62 5.06 -10.89
C TYR A 115 -10.12 4.72 -12.31
N ALA A 116 -10.95 4.08 -13.13
CA ALA A 116 -10.68 3.85 -14.54
C ALA A 116 -10.43 5.18 -15.27
N LYS A 117 -11.31 6.18 -15.10
CA LYS A 117 -11.12 7.52 -15.68
C LYS A 117 -9.79 8.14 -15.25
N LEU A 118 -9.44 8.04 -13.97
CA LEU A 118 -8.17 8.55 -13.44
C LEU A 118 -6.95 7.89 -14.10
N LYS A 119 -7.04 6.60 -14.42
CA LYS A 119 -5.94 5.82 -15.02
C LYS A 119 -5.94 5.80 -16.55
N GLY A 120 -6.92 6.42 -17.21
CA GLY A 120 -6.99 6.51 -18.68
C GLY A 120 -7.99 5.54 -19.35
N GLY A 121 -8.82 4.85 -18.56
CA GLY A 121 -9.90 3.98 -19.01
C GLY A 121 -9.88 2.61 -18.34
N TYR A 122 -10.94 1.81 -18.53
CA TYR A 122 -11.05 0.47 -17.93
C TYR A 122 -9.92 -0.47 -18.33
N GLN A 123 -9.45 -0.39 -19.58
CA GLN A 123 -8.33 -1.21 -20.05
C GLN A 123 -7.03 -0.93 -19.26
N ALA A 124 -6.84 0.29 -18.74
CA ALA A 124 -5.67 0.66 -17.95
C ALA A 124 -5.68 0.05 -16.54
N LEU A 125 -6.82 -0.50 -16.09
CA LEU A 125 -6.94 -1.22 -14.82
C LEU A 125 -6.61 -2.72 -14.95
N ASN A 126 -6.52 -3.23 -16.18
CA ASN A 126 -6.19 -4.62 -16.42
C ASN A 126 -4.79 -4.92 -15.89
N MET A 127 -4.69 -5.83 -14.91
CA MET A 127 -3.47 -6.18 -14.20
C MET A 127 -2.86 -5.00 -13.41
N GLY A 128 -2.61 -5.25 -12.13
CA GLY A 128 -1.99 -4.30 -11.23
C GLY A 128 -1.74 -4.93 -9.87
N PHE A 129 -1.31 -4.11 -8.92
CA PHE A 129 -0.94 -4.58 -7.59
C PHE A 129 -1.77 -3.90 -6.51
N PRO A 130 -2.28 -4.64 -5.51
CA PRO A 130 -3.16 -4.06 -4.49
C PRO A 130 -2.53 -2.86 -3.76
N HIS A 131 -1.23 -2.91 -3.49
CA HIS A 131 -0.48 -1.81 -2.91
C HIS A 131 -0.58 -0.49 -3.70
N GLU A 132 -0.73 -0.53 -5.03
CA GLU A 132 -0.93 0.67 -5.82
C GLU A 132 -2.27 1.33 -5.51
N ALA A 133 -3.34 0.53 -5.45
CA ALA A 133 -4.68 0.99 -5.14
C ALA A 133 -4.79 1.45 -3.68
N MET A 134 -4.16 0.73 -2.74
CA MET A 134 -4.12 1.14 -1.34
C MET A 134 -3.48 2.52 -1.17
N VAL A 135 -2.35 2.80 -1.84
CA VAL A 135 -1.74 4.13 -1.79
C VAL A 135 -2.67 5.19 -2.41
N ASP A 136 -3.30 4.89 -3.54
CA ASP A 136 -4.18 5.84 -4.22
C ASP A 136 -5.48 6.12 -3.45
N MET A 137 -5.86 5.24 -2.52
CA MET A 137 -7.05 5.38 -1.68
C MET A 137 -6.76 5.84 -0.25
N THR A 138 -5.49 5.94 0.15
CA THR A 138 -5.12 6.28 1.53
C THR A 138 -4.09 7.41 1.64
N GLY A 139 -3.27 7.62 0.61
CA GLY A 139 -2.06 8.45 0.70
C GLY A 139 -0.93 7.84 1.54
N GLY A 140 -1.11 6.61 2.02
CA GLY A 140 -0.13 5.88 2.81
C GLY A 140 1.06 5.38 2.00
N VAL A 141 1.96 4.68 2.68
CA VAL A 141 3.14 4.00 2.08
C VAL A 141 3.01 2.51 2.30
N THR A 142 3.14 1.72 1.23
CA THR A 142 2.94 0.27 1.33
C THR A 142 4.26 -0.49 1.25
N GLU A 143 4.57 -1.24 2.29
CA GLU A 143 5.68 -2.20 2.32
C GLU A 143 5.22 -3.59 1.87
N MET A 144 6.14 -4.34 1.27
CA MET A 144 5.91 -5.70 0.78
C MET A 144 6.80 -6.66 1.57
N PHE A 145 6.18 -7.66 2.19
CA PHE A 145 6.87 -8.69 2.96
C PHE A 145 6.69 -10.06 2.32
N SER A 146 7.80 -10.78 2.16
CA SER A 146 7.75 -12.23 2.08
C SER A 146 7.59 -12.80 3.49
N PHE A 147 6.78 -13.84 3.64
CA PHE A 147 6.63 -14.51 4.94
C PHE A 147 7.93 -15.18 5.43
N THR A 148 8.87 -15.46 4.53
CA THR A 148 10.22 -15.93 4.88
C THR A 148 11.04 -14.88 5.62
N ASP A 149 10.72 -13.60 5.42
CA ASP A 149 11.51 -12.46 5.88
C ASP A 149 10.88 -11.79 7.09
N LEU A 150 9.77 -12.35 7.61
CA LEU A 150 9.12 -11.82 8.80
C LEU A 150 10.04 -11.95 10.04
N PRO A 151 9.95 -11.01 10.99
CA PRO A 151 10.67 -11.11 12.25
C PRO A 151 10.35 -12.40 13.00
N ARG A 152 11.28 -12.88 13.84
CA ARG A 152 11.09 -14.10 14.65
C ARG A 152 9.82 -14.04 15.50
N ASP A 153 9.51 -12.87 16.07
CA ASP A 153 8.24 -12.62 16.77
C ASP A 153 7.22 -11.96 15.82
N ALA A 154 6.72 -12.75 14.87
CA ALA A 154 5.73 -12.30 13.89
C ALA A 154 4.42 -11.83 14.55
N GLY A 155 4.06 -12.39 15.71
CA GLY A 155 2.86 -12.01 16.45
C GLY A 155 2.96 -10.61 17.05
N HIS A 156 4.10 -10.30 17.67
CA HIS A 156 4.40 -8.93 18.12
C HIS A 156 4.42 -7.95 16.95
N PHE A 157 5.08 -8.30 15.85
CA PHE A 157 5.17 -7.46 14.66
C PHE A 157 3.77 -7.14 14.11
N LEU A 158 2.95 -8.15 13.86
CA LEU A 158 1.59 -7.97 13.33
C LEU A 158 0.70 -7.15 14.26
N ARG A 159 0.78 -7.40 15.58
CA ARG A 159 0.06 -6.61 16.58
C ARG A 159 0.44 -5.13 16.53
N ASN A 160 1.73 -4.82 16.40
CA ASN A 160 2.21 -3.44 16.35
C ASN A 160 1.73 -2.73 15.08
N LEU A 161 1.76 -3.42 13.93
CA LEU A 161 1.23 -2.89 12.67
C LEU A 161 -0.27 -2.53 12.79
N LEU A 162 -1.08 -3.47 13.28
CA LEU A 162 -2.52 -3.27 13.46
C LEU A 162 -2.81 -2.18 14.51
N LYS A 163 -2.04 -2.11 15.59
CA LYS A 163 -2.16 -1.04 16.62
C LYS A 163 -1.81 0.34 16.05
N LYS A 164 -0.89 0.41 15.09
CA LYS A 164 -0.57 1.63 14.31
C LYS A 164 -1.58 1.92 13.20
N GLY A 165 -2.67 1.15 13.11
CA GLY A 165 -3.74 1.34 12.12
C GLY A 165 -3.35 0.98 10.69
N ALA A 166 -2.30 0.17 10.50
CA ALA A 166 -1.89 -0.26 9.16
C ALA A 166 -2.97 -1.13 8.51
N LEU A 167 -3.19 -0.93 7.22
CA LEU A 167 -4.01 -1.83 6.39
C LEU A 167 -3.11 -2.97 5.93
N ILE A 168 -3.55 -4.22 6.10
CA ILE A 168 -2.71 -5.38 5.80
C ILE A 168 -3.46 -6.29 4.85
N ASN A 169 -2.89 -6.52 3.67
CA ASN A 169 -3.32 -7.54 2.73
C ASN A 169 -2.37 -8.73 2.78
N CYS A 170 -2.87 -9.93 2.48
CA CYS A 170 -2.07 -11.14 2.34
C CYS A 170 -2.56 -12.01 1.19
N ALA A 171 -1.65 -12.77 0.58
CA ALA A 171 -1.96 -13.67 -0.53
C ALA A 171 -1.09 -14.93 -0.51
N ASN A 172 -1.64 -16.02 -1.03
CA ASN A 172 -0.88 -17.22 -1.40
C ASN A 172 -0.61 -17.21 -2.90
N VAL A 173 0.64 -17.21 -3.32
CA VAL A 173 1.00 -17.08 -4.75
C VAL A 173 1.47 -18.39 -5.39
N GLN A 174 1.55 -19.48 -4.62
CA GLN A 174 2.17 -20.73 -5.07
C GLN A 174 1.30 -21.59 -6.01
N GLY A 175 0.00 -21.34 -6.10
CA GLY A 175 -0.92 -22.14 -6.90
C GLY A 175 -1.58 -21.41 -8.08
N PRO A 176 -2.41 -22.14 -8.87
CA PRO A 176 -3.13 -21.57 -10.00
C PRO A 176 -4.31 -20.70 -9.57
N VAL A 177 -4.58 -19.62 -10.30
CA VAL A 177 -5.67 -18.66 -10.05
C VAL A 177 -7.01 -19.38 -9.92
N GLY A 178 -7.81 -18.98 -8.93
CA GLY A 178 -9.17 -19.49 -8.72
C GLY A 178 -9.24 -20.93 -8.17
N LYS A 179 -8.10 -21.56 -7.87
CA LYS A 179 -8.04 -22.80 -7.10
C LYS A 179 -7.73 -22.49 -5.64
N ARG A 180 -8.13 -23.42 -4.77
CA ARG A 180 -7.86 -23.37 -3.33
C ARG A 180 -6.92 -24.48 -2.91
N ASN A 181 -6.15 -24.22 -1.86
CA ASN A 181 -5.38 -25.26 -1.19
C ASN A 181 -6.32 -26.22 -0.43
N LYS A 182 -5.75 -27.23 0.23
CA LYS A 182 -6.51 -28.24 0.99
C LYS A 182 -7.25 -27.71 2.23
N PHE A 183 -7.05 -26.44 2.59
CA PHE A 183 -7.63 -25.78 3.75
C PHE A 183 -8.51 -24.58 3.36
N GLY A 184 -8.93 -24.47 2.10
CA GLY A 184 -9.87 -23.44 1.66
C GLY A 184 -9.24 -22.13 1.15
N ILE A 185 -7.95 -21.88 1.38
CA ILE A 185 -7.29 -20.63 0.95
C ILE A 185 -7.08 -20.61 -0.56
N LEU A 186 -7.59 -19.57 -1.22
CA LEU A 186 -7.48 -19.34 -2.65
C LEU A 186 -6.08 -18.86 -3.03
N PHE A 187 -5.58 -19.38 -4.15
CA PHE A 187 -4.32 -18.95 -4.74
C PHE A 187 -4.50 -17.71 -5.61
N LYS A 188 -3.50 -16.83 -5.57
CA LYS A 188 -3.42 -15.57 -6.32
C LYS A 188 -4.67 -14.71 -6.09
N HIS A 189 -5.13 -14.73 -4.84
CA HIS A 189 -6.27 -13.98 -4.34
C HIS A 189 -5.82 -13.20 -3.10
N ALA A 190 -6.29 -11.97 -2.98
CA ALA A 190 -5.94 -11.10 -1.88
C ALA A 190 -6.97 -11.21 -0.76
N TYR A 191 -6.47 -11.36 0.45
CA TYR A 191 -7.22 -11.37 1.71
C TYR A 191 -6.76 -10.17 2.56
N SER A 192 -7.57 -9.77 3.53
CA SER A 192 -7.24 -8.69 4.46
C SER A 192 -6.99 -9.26 5.86
N VAL A 193 -5.96 -8.81 6.57
CA VAL A 193 -5.78 -9.13 7.99
C VAL A 193 -6.51 -8.07 8.81
N THR A 194 -7.53 -8.48 9.55
CA THR A 194 -8.43 -7.56 10.26
C THR A 194 -8.18 -7.52 11.76
N LYS A 195 -7.55 -8.56 12.33
CA LYS A 195 -7.24 -8.61 13.76
C LYS A 195 -6.13 -9.59 14.08
N PHE A 196 -5.41 -9.31 15.16
CA PHE A 196 -4.52 -10.25 15.83
C PHE A 196 -4.85 -10.24 17.31
N GLU A 197 -4.95 -11.42 17.92
CA GLU A 197 -5.30 -11.54 19.34
C GLU A 197 -4.62 -12.75 19.99
N ARG A 198 -4.28 -12.60 21.27
CA ARG A 198 -3.80 -13.70 22.13
C ARG A 198 -4.95 -14.19 22.99
N PHE A 199 -5.30 -15.47 22.84
CA PHE A 199 -6.33 -16.10 23.66
C PHE A 199 -5.67 -16.95 24.73
N ARG A 200 -6.27 -16.97 25.92
CA ARG A 200 -5.91 -17.92 26.96
C ARG A 200 -6.92 -19.06 26.95
N THR A 201 -6.45 -20.29 26.77
CA THR A 201 -7.29 -21.48 26.79
C THR A 201 -7.71 -21.82 28.23
N VAL A 202 -8.70 -22.70 28.37
CA VAL A 202 -9.13 -23.24 29.67
C VAL A 202 -8.02 -23.98 30.43
N SER A 203 -7.02 -24.53 29.72
CA SER A 203 -5.83 -25.15 30.30
C SER A 203 -4.76 -24.14 30.73
N GLY A 204 -4.95 -22.86 30.42
CA GLY A 204 -4.02 -21.77 30.74
C GLY A 204 -2.97 -21.49 29.66
N GLU A 205 -2.95 -22.26 28.57
CA GLU A 205 -2.09 -22.05 27.40
C GLU A 205 -2.47 -20.75 26.67
N VAL A 206 -1.48 -20.08 26.09
CA VAL A 206 -1.70 -18.88 25.27
C VAL A 206 -1.56 -19.26 23.81
N VAL A 207 -2.60 -18.99 23.02
CA VAL A 207 -2.62 -19.20 21.57
C VAL A 207 -2.73 -17.88 20.84
N GLU A 208 -1.97 -17.73 19.75
CA GLU A 208 -1.93 -16.52 18.93
C GLU A 208 -2.72 -16.76 17.64
N LEU A 209 -3.81 -16.03 17.46
CA LEU A 209 -4.68 -16.17 16.29
C LEU A 209 -4.70 -14.89 15.47
N VAL A 210 -4.77 -15.07 14.16
CA VAL A 210 -4.94 -14.02 13.16
C VAL A 210 -6.34 -14.14 12.59
N ARG A 211 -7.04 -13.02 12.50
CA ARG A 211 -8.31 -12.92 11.79
C ARG A 211 -8.06 -12.39 10.39
N VAL A 212 -8.49 -13.16 9.42
CA VAL A 212 -8.28 -12.92 7.99
C VAL A 212 -9.65 -12.86 7.33
N HIS A 213 -9.77 -11.98 6.34
CA HIS A 213 -11.02 -11.73 5.65
C HIS A 213 -10.86 -11.94 4.15
N ASN A 214 -11.74 -12.75 3.57
CA ASN A 214 -11.90 -12.95 2.14
C ASN A 214 -12.92 -11.93 1.59
N PRO A 215 -12.53 -11.02 0.68
CA PRO A 215 -13.43 -10.03 0.10
C PRO A 215 -14.61 -10.63 -0.68
N TRP A 216 -14.56 -11.91 -1.06
CA TRP A 216 -15.71 -12.57 -1.71
C TRP A 216 -16.84 -12.95 -0.75
N GLY A 217 -16.65 -12.77 0.56
CA GLY A 217 -17.66 -13.11 1.57
C GLY A 217 -17.95 -14.62 1.68
N LYS A 218 -17.05 -15.47 1.18
CA LYS A 218 -17.14 -16.93 1.15
C LYS A 218 -15.75 -17.55 0.93
N ALA A 219 -15.69 -18.88 0.94
CA ALA A 219 -14.45 -19.66 0.79
C ALA A 219 -13.46 -19.32 1.92
N GLU A 220 -13.87 -19.67 3.13
CA GLU A 220 -13.11 -19.50 4.36
C GLU A 220 -12.10 -20.61 4.62
N TRP A 221 -11.34 -20.43 5.70
CA TRP A 221 -10.41 -21.42 6.24
C TRP A 221 -11.14 -22.66 6.76
N GLU A 222 -10.74 -23.83 6.25
CA GLU A 222 -11.32 -25.14 6.61
C GLU A 222 -10.44 -25.92 7.63
N GLY A 223 -9.37 -25.30 8.15
CA GLY A 223 -8.43 -25.91 9.09
C GLY A 223 -8.76 -25.70 10.58
N PRO A 224 -7.79 -25.92 11.48
CA PRO A 224 -7.93 -25.62 12.92
C PRO A 224 -8.36 -24.19 13.18
N TRP A 225 -9.25 -23.96 14.15
CA TRP A 225 -9.87 -22.65 14.44
C TRP A 225 -10.86 -22.13 13.39
N SER A 226 -11.20 -22.91 12.37
CA SER A 226 -12.31 -22.56 11.44
C SER A 226 -13.62 -22.34 12.17
N ASP A 227 -14.48 -21.48 11.62
CA ASP A 227 -15.68 -21.05 12.33
C ASP A 227 -16.74 -22.14 12.46
N ILE A 228 -16.98 -22.88 11.37
CA ILE A 228 -18.02 -23.90 11.34
C ILE A 228 -17.58 -25.17 12.06
N ASN A 229 -16.35 -25.63 11.81
CA ASN A 229 -15.89 -26.97 12.15
C ASN A 229 -14.73 -27.02 13.16
N GLY A 230 -14.22 -25.89 13.65
CA GLY A 230 -13.07 -25.85 14.58
C GLY A 230 -13.43 -26.19 16.02
N PRO A 231 -13.14 -27.41 16.55
CA PRO A 231 -13.41 -27.75 17.94
C PRO A 231 -12.50 -27.01 18.94
N GLU A 232 -11.42 -26.40 18.46
CA GLU A 232 -10.45 -25.66 19.28
C GLU A 232 -11.10 -24.49 20.02
N TRP A 233 -12.15 -23.89 19.43
CA TRP A 233 -12.93 -22.84 20.06
C TRP A 233 -13.59 -23.26 21.39
N ASN A 234 -13.82 -24.56 21.62
CA ASN A 234 -14.33 -25.06 22.89
C ASN A 234 -13.32 -24.87 24.04
N GLN A 235 -12.04 -24.64 23.71
CA GLN A 235 -10.98 -24.39 24.67
C GLN A 235 -10.88 -22.90 25.05
N VAL A 236 -11.64 -22.01 24.41
CA VAL A 236 -11.66 -20.56 24.69
C VAL A 236 -12.99 -20.17 25.31
N SER A 237 -12.97 -19.45 26.43
CA SER A 237 -14.18 -18.99 27.11
C SER A 237 -15.09 -18.15 26.21
N ALA A 238 -16.41 -18.26 26.39
CA ALA A 238 -17.40 -17.47 25.65
C ALA A 238 -17.18 -15.95 25.74
N GLU A 239 -16.73 -15.44 26.90
CA GLU A 239 -16.42 -14.02 27.11
C GLU A 239 -15.31 -13.53 26.16
N GLN A 240 -14.22 -14.30 26.02
CA GLN A 240 -13.14 -13.96 25.08
C GLN A 240 -13.63 -14.00 23.62
N GLN A 241 -14.47 -14.98 23.26
CA GLN A 241 -15.02 -15.07 21.91
C GLN A 241 -15.95 -13.88 21.58
N GLN A 242 -16.77 -13.46 22.55
CA GLN A 242 -17.63 -12.30 22.41
C GLN A 242 -16.83 -11.00 22.34
N ARG A 243 -15.78 -10.85 23.17
CA ARG A 243 -14.87 -9.68 23.16
C ARG A 243 -14.25 -9.43 21.80
N VAL A 244 -13.92 -10.50 21.07
CA VAL A 244 -13.32 -10.37 19.74
C VAL A 244 -14.34 -10.26 18.62
N GLY A 245 -15.63 -10.40 18.92
CA GLY A 245 -16.71 -10.37 17.94
C GLY A 245 -16.69 -11.57 17.01
N ARG A 246 -16.33 -12.76 17.50
CA ARG A 246 -16.33 -13.98 16.67
C ARG A 246 -17.75 -14.28 16.20
N VAL A 247 -17.92 -14.46 14.89
CA VAL A 247 -19.17 -14.88 14.27
C VAL A 247 -19.00 -16.31 13.74
N ARG A 248 -20.03 -17.15 13.91
CA ARG A 248 -20.04 -18.51 13.37
C ARG A 248 -20.90 -18.56 12.11
N GLN A 249 -20.38 -18.01 11.03
CA GLN A 249 -21.08 -17.85 9.75
C GLN A 249 -20.07 -17.92 8.61
N GLU A 250 -20.53 -18.32 7.42
CA GLU A 250 -19.77 -18.11 6.18
C GLU A 250 -20.00 -16.67 5.70
N ASP A 251 -19.13 -15.76 6.09
CA ASP A 251 -19.15 -14.33 5.73
C ASP A 251 -17.80 -13.83 5.16
N GLY A 252 -16.87 -14.76 4.93
CA GLY A 252 -15.52 -14.54 4.45
C GLY A 252 -14.50 -14.23 5.54
N GLU A 253 -14.92 -13.90 6.78
CA GLU A 253 -14.01 -13.62 7.89
C GLU A 253 -13.79 -14.87 8.74
N PHE A 254 -12.52 -15.27 8.90
CA PHE A 254 -12.17 -16.44 9.66
C PHE A 254 -10.93 -16.22 10.53
N TRP A 255 -10.81 -17.04 11.57
CA TRP A 255 -9.62 -17.10 12.39
C TRP A 255 -8.75 -18.31 12.05
N MET A 256 -7.44 -18.14 12.18
CA MET A 256 -6.48 -19.22 12.07
C MET A 256 -5.31 -18.98 13.03
N ALA A 257 -4.57 -20.04 13.36
CA ALA A 257 -3.34 -19.90 14.13
C ALA A 257 -2.30 -19.07 13.36
N LEU A 258 -1.53 -18.23 14.06
CA LEU A 258 -0.44 -17.47 13.44
C LEU A 258 0.56 -18.37 12.70
N THR A 259 0.81 -19.56 13.23
CA THR A 259 1.69 -20.56 12.59
C THR A 259 1.12 -21.10 11.29
N ASP A 260 -0.20 -21.25 11.18
CA ASP A 260 -0.85 -21.66 9.94
C ASP A 260 -0.95 -20.50 8.96
N PHE A 261 -1.14 -19.27 9.45
CA PHE A 261 -1.08 -18.06 8.63
C PHE A 261 0.26 -17.99 7.90
N CYS A 262 1.37 -18.13 8.62
CA CYS A 262 2.71 -18.11 8.03
C CYS A 262 3.03 -19.30 7.10
N ARG A 263 2.24 -20.37 7.12
CA ARG A 263 2.41 -21.54 6.24
C ARG A 263 1.53 -21.51 5.00
N ASN A 264 0.43 -20.76 5.06
CA ASN A 264 -0.59 -20.74 4.01
C ASN A 264 -0.63 -19.42 3.24
N PHE A 265 0.11 -18.41 3.66
CA PHE A 265 0.32 -17.16 2.94
C PHE A 265 1.82 -16.93 2.73
N ASP A 266 2.16 -16.34 1.59
CA ASP A 266 3.56 -16.16 1.16
C ASP A 266 3.93 -14.69 0.96
N GLN A 267 2.92 -13.83 0.80
CA GLN A 267 3.09 -12.41 0.55
C GLN A 267 2.15 -11.59 1.44
N MET A 268 2.68 -10.55 2.07
CA MET A 268 1.92 -9.58 2.87
C MET A 268 2.23 -8.16 2.40
N GLU A 269 1.20 -7.35 2.21
CA GLU A 269 1.31 -5.94 1.82
C GLU A 269 0.80 -5.08 2.98
N VAL A 270 1.64 -4.21 3.51
CA VAL A 270 1.33 -3.41 4.72
C VAL A 270 1.32 -1.94 4.35
N CYS A 271 0.13 -1.35 4.30
CA CYS A 271 -0.06 0.07 4.04
C CYS A 271 -0.01 0.86 5.35
N HIS A 272 1.06 1.63 5.53
CA HIS A 272 1.25 2.54 6.63
C HIS A 272 0.54 3.86 6.36
N LEU A 273 -0.43 4.18 7.21
CA LEU A 273 -1.17 5.44 7.15
C LEU A 273 -0.30 6.59 7.69
N THR A 274 -0.35 7.72 6.98
CA THR A 274 0.40 8.96 7.29
C THR A 274 -0.48 10.05 7.89
N GLU A 275 -1.79 9.88 7.83
CA GLU A 275 -2.78 10.75 8.46
C GLU A 275 -3.60 9.94 9.47
N SER A 276 -3.90 10.54 10.62
CA SER A 276 -4.74 9.90 11.62
C SER A 276 -6.20 9.95 11.19
N GLY A 277 -6.65 8.92 10.49
CA GLY A 277 -8.08 8.72 10.17
C GLY A 277 -8.85 8.00 11.28
N MET A 278 -8.15 7.45 12.30
CA MET A 278 -8.71 6.44 13.20
C MET A 278 -8.24 6.60 14.66
N GLY A 279 -9.05 7.24 15.51
CA GLY A 279 -8.94 7.16 16.98
C GLY A 279 -7.56 7.47 17.59
N ALA A 280 -7.25 6.81 18.71
CA ALA A 280 -6.03 7.02 19.52
C ALA A 280 -4.74 6.42 18.91
N VAL A 281 -4.68 6.30 17.59
CA VAL A 281 -3.52 5.78 16.86
C VAL A 281 -2.56 6.95 16.57
N LYS A 282 -1.28 6.79 16.93
CA LYS A 282 -0.20 7.68 16.48
C LYS A 282 0.29 7.19 15.11
N PRO A 283 -0.05 7.85 13.99
CA PRO A 283 0.49 7.50 12.68
C PRO A 283 1.99 7.86 12.62
N TRP A 284 2.64 7.41 11.54
CA TRP A 284 3.99 7.86 11.18
C TRP A 284 4.02 9.38 10.93
N GLU A 285 5.08 10.06 11.34
CA GLU A 285 5.38 11.39 10.82
C GLU A 285 5.87 11.24 9.38
N CYS A 286 5.30 12.00 8.44
CA CYS A 286 5.61 11.85 7.01
C CYS A 286 6.14 13.17 6.44
N ALA A 287 7.38 13.14 5.94
CA ALA A 287 7.94 14.21 5.12
C ALA A 287 7.79 13.84 3.64
N LEU A 288 7.15 14.70 2.86
CA LEU A 288 6.95 14.52 1.42
C LEU A 288 7.75 15.57 0.64
N HIS A 289 8.52 15.10 -0.35
CA HIS A 289 9.29 15.96 -1.25
C HIS A 289 9.00 15.60 -2.71
N HIS A 290 8.83 16.60 -3.55
CA HIS A 290 8.76 16.42 -5.00
C HIS A 290 10.16 16.55 -5.62
N GLY A 291 10.45 15.76 -6.64
CA GLY A 291 11.72 15.82 -7.36
C GLY A 291 11.60 15.40 -8.82
N SER A 292 12.68 15.64 -9.56
CA SER A 292 12.78 15.27 -10.98
C SER A 292 14.20 14.84 -11.34
N TRP A 293 14.30 13.77 -12.13
CA TRP A 293 15.49 13.44 -12.89
C TRP A 293 15.40 14.17 -14.24
N VAL A 294 16.29 15.14 -14.43
CA VAL A 294 16.34 16.00 -15.62
C VAL A 294 17.57 15.63 -16.44
N TYR A 295 17.38 15.46 -17.75
CA TYR A 295 18.44 15.08 -18.68
C TYR A 295 19.67 15.98 -18.52
N ASN A 296 20.86 15.36 -18.45
CA ASN A 296 22.15 16.04 -18.26
C ASN A 296 22.32 16.91 -16.99
N PHE A 297 21.32 17.00 -16.11
CA PHE A 297 21.41 17.83 -14.91
C PHE A 297 21.28 17.03 -13.62
N THR A 298 20.14 16.38 -13.38
CA THR A 298 19.87 15.61 -12.15
C THR A 298 19.63 14.13 -12.40
N ALA A 299 19.56 13.68 -13.65
CA ALA A 299 19.45 12.27 -14.01
C ALA A 299 20.84 11.59 -13.98
N GLY A 300 21.39 11.40 -12.78
CA GLY A 300 22.78 10.98 -12.56
C GLY A 300 23.06 9.49 -12.79
N GLY A 301 22.01 8.66 -12.88
CA GLY A 301 22.13 7.20 -12.97
C GLY A 301 22.48 6.56 -11.63
N PRO A 302 23.10 5.37 -11.60
CA PRO A 302 23.29 4.57 -10.39
C PRO A 302 24.63 4.82 -9.69
N PRO A 303 24.82 4.34 -8.44
CA PRO A 303 26.11 4.41 -7.75
C PRO A 303 27.27 3.88 -8.59
N GLY A 304 28.44 4.51 -8.46
CA GLY A 304 29.62 4.22 -9.28
C GLY A 304 29.65 4.93 -10.64
N GLY A 305 28.53 5.51 -11.08
CA GLY A 305 28.48 6.35 -12.27
C GLY A 305 29.14 7.73 -12.06
N ALA A 306 29.78 8.27 -13.09
CA ALA A 306 30.46 9.57 -13.03
C ALA A 306 29.52 10.74 -12.69
N LYS A 307 28.23 10.60 -13.01
CA LYS A 307 27.19 11.60 -12.76
C LYS A 307 26.34 11.30 -11.52
N TYR A 308 26.61 10.22 -10.77
CA TYR A 308 25.74 9.77 -9.68
C TYR A 308 25.46 10.84 -8.63
N TRP A 309 26.50 11.60 -8.27
CA TRP A 309 26.43 12.71 -7.32
C TRP A 309 25.44 13.80 -7.72
N GLN A 310 25.10 13.91 -9.00
CA GLN A 310 24.18 14.92 -9.52
C GLN A 310 22.71 14.58 -9.25
N ASN A 311 22.39 13.33 -8.89
CA ASN A 311 21.03 12.98 -8.47
C ASN A 311 20.57 13.87 -7.31
N PRO A 312 19.26 14.15 -7.20
CA PRO A 312 18.72 14.88 -6.05
C PRO A 312 19.11 14.19 -4.74
N GLN A 313 19.46 14.96 -3.72
CA GLN A 313 19.85 14.44 -2.41
C GLN A 313 18.93 15.03 -1.33
N PHE A 314 18.64 14.25 -0.30
CA PHE A 314 17.76 14.64 0.80
C PHE A 314 18.39 14.26 2.12
N HIS A 315 18.48 15.22 3.04
CA HIS A 315 19.06 15.05 4.35
C HIS A 315 18.01 14.50 5.33
N LEU A 316 18.34 13.38 5.97
CA LEU A 316 17.56 12.73 7.02
C LEU A 316 18.30 12.87 8.35
N THR A 317 17.61 13.39 9.36
CA THR A 317 18.11 13.53 10.73
C THR A 317 17.29 12.62 11.64
N LEU A 318 17.96 11.67 12.28
CA LEU A 318 17.40 10.77 13.27
C LEU A 318 17.88 11.23 14.65
N LEU A 319 16.95 11.57 15.55
CA LEU A 319 17.21 12.19 16.85
C LEU A 319 16.72 11.31 18.01
N GLU A 320 15.49 10.82 17.92
CA GLU A 320 14.82 10.05 18.97
C GLU A 320 14.70 8.59 18.53
N GLU A 321 15.16 7.69 19.41
CA GLU A 321 15.01 6.24 19.27
C GLU A 321 13.54 5.83 19.37
N ASP A 322 13.21 4.67 18.82
CA ASP A 322 11.83 4.17 18.83
C ASP A 322 11.33 3.92 20.26
N ASP A 323 10.06 4.25 20.53
CA ASP A 323 9.40 4.05 21.83
C ASP A 323 9.02 2.55 22.06
N ASP A 324 9.91 1.61 21.73
CA ASP A 324 9.70 0.17 21.94
C ASP A 324 10.61 -0.39 23.05
N PRO A 325 10.08 -0.61 24.27
CA PRO A 325 10.87 -1.13 25.39
C PRO A 325 11.32 -2.59 25.20
N SER A 326 10.84 -3.26 24.15
CA SER A 326 11.26 -4.62 23.79
C SER A 326 12.38 -4.65 22.75
N ASP A 327 12.74 -3.50 22.18
CA ASP A 327 13.83 -3.38 21.24
C ASP A 327 15.18 -3.20 21.98
N PRO A 328 16.09 -4.18 21.91
CA PRO A 328 17.41 -4.04 22.53
C PRO A 328 18.33 -3.09 21.76
N GLU A 329 18.00 -2.78 20.50
CA GLU A 329 18.80 -1.93 19.63
C GLU A 329 18.23 -0.51 19.65
N GLN A 330 18.93 0.38 20.38
CA GLN A 330 18.71 1.82 20.47
C GLN A 330 18.81 2.51 19.09
N THR A 331 17.78 2.31 18.26
CA THR A 331 17.75 2.70 16.85
C THR A 331 16.45 3.42 16.52
N CYS A 332 16.47 4.17 15.42
CA CYS A 332 15.31 4.86 14.88
C CYS A 332 14.85 4.08 13.65
N THR A 333 13.60 3.62 13.66
CA THR A 333 12.97 2.98 12.50
C THR A 333 12.39 4.05 11.58
N PHE A 334 12.62 3.89 10.29
CA PHE A 334 12.06 4.77 9.26
C PHE A 334 11.77 4.00 7.97
N LEU A 335 10.87 4.55 7.17
CA LEU A 335 10.62 4.11 5.80
C LEU A 335 11.01 5.21 4.82
N VAL A 336 11.65 4.83 3.72
CA VAL A 336 11.88 5.72 2.58
C VAL A 336 11.18 5.14 1.37
N ALA A 337 10.26 5.92 0.80
CA ALA A 337 9.46 5.54 -0.34
C ALA A 337 9.68 6.50 -1.50
N VAL A 338 10.09 5.98 -2.66
CA VAL A 338 10.29 6.75 -3.89
C VAL A 338 9.29 6.25 -4.92
N MET A 339 8.36 7.14 -5.32
CA MET A 339 7.35 6.84 -6.32
C MET A 339 7.58 7.66 -7.59
N GLN A 340 7.69 6.99 -8.73
CA GLN A 340 7.72 7.65 -10.04
C GLN A 340 6.29 8.06 -10.46
N LYS A 341 6.16 9.24 -11.08
CA LYS A 341 4.86 9.77 -11.51
C LYS A 341 4.43 9.26 -12.88
N HIS A 342 3.12 9.27 -13.11
CA HIS A 342 2.45 9.10 -14.40
C HIS A 342 2.61 7.76 -15.13
N GLN A 343 3.22 6.73 -14.55
CA GLN A 343 3.49 5.44 -15.19
C GLN A 343 2.34 4.87 -16.05
N ARG A 344 1.09 4.81 -15.53
CA ARG A 344 -0.06 4.28 -16.29
C ARG A 344 -0.57 5.20 -17.41
N LEU A 345 -0.41 6.52 -17.27
CA LEU A 345 -0.89 7.51 -18.24
C LEU A 345 0.14 7.75 -19.36
N SER A 346 1.42 7.78 -19.02
CA SER A 346 2.51 8.08 -19.96
C SER A 346 3.25 6.84 -20.48
N GLY A 347 3.03 5.67 -19.87
CA GLY A 347 3.77 4.44 -20.18
C GLY A 347 5.24 4.48 -19.72
N ILE A 348 5.63 5.50 -18.95
CA ILE A 348 7.00 5.64 -18.42
C ILE A 348 7.22 4.56 -17.36
N GLN A 349 8.18 3.66 -17.62
CA GLN A 349 8.58 2.61 -16.70
C GLN A 349 10.08 2.72 -16.43
N LEU A 350 10.46 3.63 -15.55
CA LEU A 350 11.83 3.76 -15.10
C LEU A 350 12.14 2.63 -14.12
N ALA A 351 13.34 2.08 -14.23
CA ALA A 351 13.90 1.25 -13.17
C ALA A 351 14.51 2.19 -12.12
N ILE A 352 13.94 2.22 -10.91
CA ILE A 352 14.30 3.17 -9.85
C ILE A 352 14.84 2.45 -8.60
N ASN A 353 15.67 3.15 -7.83
CA ASN A 353 16.16 2.69 -6.52
C ASN A 353 16.46 3.92 -5.63
N VAL A 354 16.72 3.65 -4.35
CA VAL A 354 17.06 4.65 -3.36
C VAL A 354 18.21 4.17 -2.49
N HIS A 355 19.14 5.07 -2.20
CA HIS A 355 20.35 4.75 -1.43
C HIS A 355 20.46 5.70 -0.24
N VAL A 356 20.74 5.16 0.94
CA VAL A 356 20.94 5.92 2.17
C VAL A 356 22.41 5.85 2.58
N TYR A 357 23.06 7.00 2.77
CA TYR A 357 24.46 7.12 3.16
C TYR A 357 24.59 7.79 4.51
N GLN A 358 25.62 7.42 5.28
CA GLN A 358 26.03 8.17 6.47
C GLN A 358 26.55 9.55 6.08
N ALA A 359 26.10 10.57 6.79
CA ALA A 359 26.60 11.94 6.72
C ALA A 359 27.12 12.42 8.09
N ARG A 360 27.90 13.49 8.05
CA ARG A 360 28.31 14.26 9.25
C ARG A 360 27.26 15.33 9.55
N PRO A 361 27.16 15.83 10.79
CA PRO A 361 26.17 16.85 11.16
C PRO A 361 26.20 18.12 10.30
N ASP A 362 27.40 18.52 9.84
CA ASP A 362 27.64 19.68 8.99
C ASP A 362 27.56 19.37 7.48
N GLN A 363 27.38 18.10 7.11
CA GLN A 363 27.43 17.62 5.73
C GLN A 363 26.01 17.36 5.20
N HIS A 364 25.41 18.40 4.63
CA HIS A 364 24.07 18.30 4.05
C HIS A 364 24.04 17.81 2.60
N TYR A 365 25.18 17.63 1.93
CA TYR A 365 25.28 17.12 0.57
C TYR A 365 26.56 16.29 0.40
N LEU A 366 26.47 15.18 -0.34
CA LEU A 366 27.61 14.32 -0.67
C LEU A 366 28.14 14.65 -2.06
N THR A 367 29.41 15.01 -2.11
CA THR A 367 30.12 15.36 -3.34
C THR A 367 30.45 14.12 -4.17
N TYR A 368 30.95 14.31 -5.40
CA TYR A 368 31.51 13.21 -6.19
C TYR A 368 32.58 12.43 -5.41
N LEU A 369 33.50 13.11 -4.72
CA LEU A 369 34.56 12.45 -3.97
C LEU A 369 34.00 11.63 -2.79
N ASP A 370 33.03 12.18 -2.05
CA ASP A 370 32.37 11.46 -0.95
C ASP A 370 31.75 10.15 -1.43
N LEU A 371 31.02 10.18 -2.55
CA LEU A 371 30.28 9.03 -3.07
C LEU A 371 31.18 7.97 -3.72
N ASN A 372 32.42 8.31 -4.09
CA ASN A 372 33.42 7.33 -4.52
C ASN A 372 34.12 6.65 -3.34
N LEU A 373 34.19 7.32 -2.19
CA LEU A 373 34.87 6.79 -1.00
C LEU A 373 33.92 6.03 -0.06
N ARG A 374 32.61 6.25 -0.19
CA ARG A 374 31.58 5.69 0.70
C ARG A 374 30.71 4.67 -0.02
N ARG A 375 30.24 3.68 0.73
CA ARG A 375 29.18 2.77 0.30
C ARG A 375 27.85 3.16 0.94
N PRO A 376 26.72 2.92 0.26
CA PRO A 376 25.41 3.09 0.87
C PRO A 376 25.27 2.13 2.06
N LEU A 377 24.63 2.60 3.12
CA LEU A 377 24.25 1.80 4.28
C LEU A 377 23.03 0.93 3.98
N ILE A 378 22.06 1.50 3.25
CA ILE A 378 20.79 0.85 2.90
C ILE A 378 20.47 1.15 1.44
N SER A 379 20.10 0.11 0.70
CA SER A 379 19.59 0.17 -0.66
C SER A 379 18.91 -1.15 -1.01
N LEU A 380 18.12 -1.19 -2.09
CA LEU A 380 17.76 -2.46 -2.71
C LEU A 380 18.94 -3.00 -3.53
N ASP A 381 19.04 -4.32 -3.63
CA ASP A 381 20.05 -5.00 -4.45
C ASP A 381 19.83 -4.82 -5.97
N TYR A 382 18.66 -4.34 -6.36
CA TYR A 382 18.26 -4.17 -7.76
C TYR A 382 17.47 -2.88 -7.95
N TYR A 383 17.46 -2.37 -9.19
CA TYR A 383 16.56 -1.29 -9.58
C TYR A 383 15.21 -1.85 -9.98
N SER A 384 14.17 -1.38 -9.32
CA SER A 384 12.81 -1.88 -9.48
C SER A 384 12.08 -1.16 -10.61
N PRO A 385 11.39 -1.87 -11.53
CA PRO A 385 10.56 -1.25 -12.56
C PRO A 385 9.15 -0.90 -12.05
N TYR A 386 8.86 -1.12 -10.76
CA TYR A 386 7.57 -0.83 -10.17
C TYR A 386 7.37 0.68 -9.96
N ARG A 387 6.10 1.06 -9.79
CA ARG A 387 5.69 2.45 -9.56
C ARG A 387 6.39 3.08 -8.36
N GLU A 388 6.64 2.28 -7.33
CA GLU A 388 7.21 2.73 -6.07
C GLU A 388 8.21 1.71 -5.52
N VAL A 389 9.29 2.25 -4.95
CA VAL A 389 10.27 1.51 -4.15
C VAL A 389 10.14 1.97 -2.71
N VAL A 390 9.98 1.02 -1.78
CA VAL A 390 9.95 1.29 -0.33
C VAL A 390 11.06 0.51 0.34
N ILE A 391 11.87 1.18 1.16
CA ILE A 391 12.86 0.55 2.01
C ILE A 391 12.55 0.85 3.47
N ARG A 392 12.73 -0.16 4.33
CA ARG A 392 12.72 0.00 5.78
C ARG A 392 14.15 0.04 6.29
N GLY A 393 14.45 1.07 7.09
CA GLY A 393 15.73 1.23 7.75
C GLY A 393 15.60 1.25 9.26
N ARG A 394 16.64 0.75 9.92
CA ARG A 394 16.88 0.90 11.36
C ARG A 394 18.32 1.36 11.51
N LEU A 395 18.51 2.61 11.92
CA LEU A 395 19.81 3.24 12.05
C LEU A 395 19.89 3.96 13.40
N PRO A 396 21.09 4.10 14.00
CA PRO A 396 21.24 4.88 15.23
C PRO A 396 20.91 6.36 14.98
N PRO A 397 20.67 7.14 16.05
CA PRO A 397 20.56 8.60 15.93
C PRO A 397 21.77 9.19 15.21
N GLY A 398 21.51 10.09 14.25
CA GLY A 398 22.55 10.64 13.39
C GLY A 398 22.02 11.32 12.12
N HIS A 399 22.96 11.60 11.22
CA HIS A 399 22.71 12.34 9.97
C HIS A 399 22.95 11.45 8.76
N TYR A 400 22.01 11.49 7.82
CA TYR A 400 21.99 10.61 6.67
C TYR A 400 21.61 11.38 5.40
N ILE A 401 22.01 10.85 4.25
CA ILE A 401 21.66 11.40 2.93
C ILE A 401 20.99 10.31 2.10
N ILE A 402 19.79 10.62 1.62
CA ILE A 402 18.97 9.79 0.74
C ILE A 402 19.17 10.27 -0.69
N ILE A 403 19.48 9.34 -1.59
CA ILE A 403 19.69 9.61 -3.02
C ILE A 403 18.78 8.68 -3.84
N PRO A 404 17.64 9.17 -4.35
CA PRO A 404 16.84 8.47 -5.35
C PRO A 404 17.47 8.59 -6.74
N SER A 405 17.49 7.49 -7.48
CA SER A 405 18.09 7.43 -8.82
C SER A 405 17.37 6.46 -9.76
N THR A 406 17.59 6.66 -11.06
CA THR A 406 17.25 5.71 -12.13
C THR A 406 18.43 4.77 -12.43
N PHE A 407 18.15 3.61 -13.02
CA PHE A 407 19.18 2.64 -13.38
C PHE A 407 20.11 3.14 -14.49
N GLU A 408 19.56 3.84 -15.49
CA GLU A 408 20.36 4.45 -16.55
C GLU A 408 20.50 5.95 -16.31
N ALA A 409 21.68 6.49 -16.61
CA ALA A 409 21.93 7.92 -16.55
C ALA A 409 21.18 8.66 -17.68
N ASN A 410 20.77 9.89 -17.40
CA ASN A 410 20.00 10.76 -18.28
C ASN A 410 18.58 10.25 -18.63
N GLN A 411 18.04 9.28 -17.88
CA GLN A 411 16.61 8.99 -17.94
C GLN A 411 15.81 10.08 -17.22
N GLU A 412 14.81 10.61 -17.92
CA GLU A 412 13.96 11.69 -17.40
C GLU A 412 12.73 11.14 -16.69
N GLY A 413 12.36 11.77 -15.59
CA GLY A 413 11.15 11.42 -14.87
C GLY A 413 10.91 12.30 -13.66
N GLU A 414 9.65 12.38 -13.25
CA GLU A 414 9.27 13.00 -11.99
C GLU A 414 9.03 11.94 -10.93
N PHE A 415 9.33 12.30 -9.69
CA PHE A 415 9.08 11.43 -8.54
C PHE A 415 8.59 12.22 -7.34
N ILE A 416 8.08 11.48 -6.37
CA ILE A 416 7.96 11.94 -4.99
C ILE A 416 8.81 11.04 -4.09
N LEU A 417 9.43 11.65 -3.09
CA LEU A 417 10.11 10.98 -2.00
C LEU A 417 9.29 11.20 -0.73
N ARG A 418 8.94 10.11 -0.05
CA ARG A 418 8.25 10.13 1.24
C ARG A 418 9.13 9.45 2.28
N VAL A 419 9.32 10.12 3.41
CA VAL A 419 10.09 9.59 4.52
C VAL A 419 9.17 9.51 5.73
N LEU A 420 8.90 8.29 6.19
CA LEU A 420 8.09 8.03 7.36
C LEU A 420 9.01 7.75 8.54
N THR A 421 8.84 8.47 9.64
CA THR A 421 9.65 8.31 10.85
C THR A 421 8.78 8.25 12.11
N GLU A 422 9.30 7.63 13.17
CA GLU A 422 8.76 7.86 14.51
C GLU A 422 8.99 9.31 14.95
N LYS A 423 8.31 9.73 16.01
CA LYS A 423 8.24 11.13 16.46
C LYS A 423 9.64 11.71 16.68
N GLY A 424 9.83 12.98 16.28
CA GLY A 424 11.04 13.76 16.62
C GLY A 424 12.15 13.69 15.57
N ASN A 425 11.94 12.97 14.47
CA ASN A 425 12.89 12.83 13.37
C ASN A 425 12.49 13.72 12.18
N ILE A 426 13.46 14.19 11.38
CA ILE A 426 13.22 15.24 10.36
C ILE A 426 13.90 14.89 9.04
N SER A 427 13.21 15.11 7.91
CA SER A 427 13.78 15.00 6.56
C SER A 427 13.60 16.30 5.76
N MET A 428 14.66 16.78 5.12
CA MET A 428 14.69 18.02 4.33
C MET A 428 15.45 17.85 3.02
N PHE A 429 15.11 18.63 1.99
CA PHE A 429 15.86 18.67 0.74
C PHE A 429 17.29 19.22 0.94
N SER A 430 18.27 18.58 0.31
CA SER A 430 19.66 19.05 0.36
C SER A 430 19.93 20.07 -0.74
N GLN A 431 20.27 21.30 -0.37
CA GLN A 431 20.70 22.30 -1.33
C GLN A 431 22.10 21.99 -1.85
N LYS A 432 22.22 21.86 -3.17
CA LYS A 432 23.51 21.67 -3.84
C LYS A 432 24.39 22.92 -3.62
N PRO A 433 25.62 22.80 -3.09
CA PRO A 433 26.52 23.94 -2.97
C PRO A 433 26.86 24.54 -4.34
N ASN A 434 26.94 25.87 -4.42
CA ASN A 434 27.21 26.62 -5.67
C ASN A 434 28.67 26.52 -6.19
N THR A 435 29.53 25.67 -5.61
CA THR A 435 30.95 25.62 -5.95
C THR A 435 31.28 24.55 -7.00
N ASP A 436 32.10 24.93 -7.99
CA ASP A 436 32.59 24.09 -9.10
C ASP A 436 33.46 22.89 -8.64
N ASP A 437 33.84 22.84 -7.36
CA ASP A 437 34.67 21.77 -6.76
C ASP A 437 33.99 20.39 -6.70
N ASN A 438 32.71 20.30 -7.05
CA ASN A 438 31.93 19.06 -6.91
C ASN A 438 32.01 18.14 -8.14
N ALA A 439 32.48 18.63 -9.29
CA ALA A 439 32.64 17.84 -10.50
C ALA A 439 34.05 17.21 -10.57
N PRO A 440 34.20 16.01 -11.13
CA PRO A 440 35.54 15.48 -11.42
C PRO A 440 36.27 16.45 -12.33
N THR A 441 37.44 16.93 -11.87
CA THR A 441 38.35 17.73 -12.69
C THR A 441 38.68 16.90 -13.92
N GLN A 442 38.37 17.41 -15.12
CA GLN A 442 38.81 16.75 -16.35
C GLN A 442 40.34 16.74 -16.34
N VAL A 443 40.94 15.60 -16.01
CA VAL A 443 42.35 15.38 -16.25
C VAL A 443 42.50 15.33 -17.77
N ASN A 444 42.93 16.45 -18.35
CA ASN A 444 43.38 16.51 -19.73
C ASN A 444 44.48 15.46 -19.89
N ARG A 445 44.17 14.35 -20.56
CA ARG A 445 45.18 13.47 -21.15
C ARG A 445 45.72 14.18 -22.39
N SER A 446 46.56 15.16 -22.15
CA SER A 446 47.47 15.72 -23.15
C SER A 446 48.76 16.05 -22.41
N GLU A 447 49.86 15.48 -22.91
CA GLU A 447 51.26 15.59 -22.43
C GLU A 447 51.71 14.55 -21.39
N CYS A 448 51.99 13.33 -21.85
CA CYS A 448 53.36 12.84 -22.16
C CYS A 448 53.33 11.40 -22.69
#